data_AF-A0A496XWE2-F1
#
_entry.id   AF-A0A496XWE2-F1
#
_cell.length_a   1.000
_cell.length_b   1.000
_cell.length_c   1.000
_cell.angle_alpha   90.00
_cell.angle_beta   90.00
_cell.angle_gamma   90.00
#
_symmetry.space_group_name_H-M   'P 1'
#
loop_
_entity.id
_entity.type
_entity.pdbx_description
1 polymer ?
#
loop_
_entity_poly.entity_id
_entity_poly.type
_entity_poly.pdbx_seq_one_letter_code
_entity_poly.pdbx_strand_id
1 'polypeptide(L)'
;MATYLDFEQNLKLIEEDIISAKARADEHTVASLEKKLEKEVEKTYGSLNDFQKLKLARHIDRPYALDYVRALLTNYYEIHGDRHLSDDNAIVCFFGLLGDQKILIIGEQKGRGVKNKIKRNFGMPNPEGYRKALRVAKIAEKFDIPIVMFVDTPGAYPGIEAEERSQSEAIAKNLFEFSDLDTITISIVIGEGGSGGALAIGVADRLAMMRYSVYSVISPEGCAAILWDDPSKVEIASKALKIVPEDLKNMNLIDDIIDEPLTGAHRKKHEAYKAVGNYIINSINELKTMTKQDRLAQRYDKLLSLGSFD
;
A
#
# COMPACT_ATOMS: atom_id res chain seq x y z
N MET A 1 -11.36 -20.34 6.04
CA MET A 1 -12.62 -19.89 5.43
C MET A 1 -12.38 -18.46 4.97
N ALA A 2 -12.75 -18.08 3.75
CA ALA A 2 -12.51 -16.73 3.28
C ALA A 2 -13.35 -15.72 4.09
N THR A 3 -12.76 -14.57 4.39
CA THR A 3 -13.50 -13.45 4.99
C THR A 3 -14.24 -12.74 3.86
N TYR A 4 -15.52 -12.42 4.06
CA TYR A 4 -16.35 -11.70 3.08
C TYR A 4 -16.78 -10.36 3.66
N LEU A 5 -16.77 -9.34 2.82
CA LEU A 5 -17.34 -8.04 3.11
C LEU A 5 -18.87 -8.05 2.95
N ASP A 6 -19.51 -7.00 3.43
CA ASP A 6 -20.96 -6.83 3.39
C ASP A 6 -21.54 -6.81 1.98
N PHE A 7 -20.81 -6.25 1.01
CA PHE A 7 -21.22 -6.26 -0.40
C PHE A 7 -20.91 -7.58 -1.14
N GLU A 8 -20.23 -8.53 -0.50
CA GLU A 8 -19.88 -9.82 -1.09
C GLU A 8 -20.83 -10.96 -0.66
N GLN A 9 -21.92 -10.68 0.05
CA GLN A 9 -22.80 -11.74 0.59
C GLN A 9 -23.42 -12.62 -0.50
N ASN A 10 -23.79 -12.06 -1.65
CA ASN A 10 -24.30 -12.85 -2.77
C ASN A 10 -23.23 -13.81 -3.32
N LEU A 11 -21.98 -13.37 -3.38
CA LEU A 11 -20.86 -14.21 -3.81
C LEU A 11 -20.66 -15.37 -2.85
N LYS A 12 -20.68 -15.09 -1.55
CA LYS A 12 -20.57 -16.10 -0.50
C LYS A 12 -21.63 -17.19 -0.66
N LEU A 13 -22.90 -16.81 -0.85
CA LEU A 13 -24.00 -17.77 -1.01
C LEU A 13 -23.80 -18.66 -2.24
N ILE A 14 -23.39 -18.07 -3.38
CA ILE A 14 -23.12 -18.86 -4.60
C ILE A 14 -21.94 -19.82 -4.38
N GLU A 15 -20.89 -19.39 -3.71
CA GLU A 15 -19.74 -20.26 -3.40
C GLU A 15 -20.09 -21.39 -2.43
N GLU A 16 -20.94 -21.13 -1.43
CA GLU A 16 -21.47 -22.17 -0.52
C GLU A 16 -22.34 -23.18 -1.28
N ASP A 17 -23.19 -22.71 -2.20
CA ASP A 17 -23.99 -23.57 -3.08
C ASP A 17 -23.11 -24.43 -3.99
N ILE A 18 -22.01 -23.88 -4.53
CA ILE A 18 -21.03 -24.62 -5.35
C ILE A 18 -20.39 -25.73 -4.51
N ILE A 19 -19.98 -25.43 -3.27
CA ILE A 19 -19.38 -26.43 -2.37
C ILE A 19 -20.39 -27.56 -2.09
N SER A 20 -21.65 -27.22 -1.82
CA SER A 20 -22.73 -28.18 -1.59
C SER A 20 -23.00 -29.05 -2.83
N ALA A 21 -23.02 -28.46 -4.03
CA ALA A 21 -23.21 -29.19 -5.29
C ALA A 21 -22.01 -30.11 -5.60
N LYS A 22 -20.77 -29.66 -5.35
CA LYS A 22 -19.56 -30.48 -5.47
C LYS A 22 -19.59 -31.68 -4.53
N ALA A 23 -20.05 -31.49 -3.29
CA ALA A 23 -20.21 -32.58 -2.32
C ALA A 23 -21.25 -33.62 -2.75
N ARG A 24 -22.24 -33.25 -3.57
CA ARG A 24 -23.25 -34.15 -4.15
C ARG A 24 -22.85 -34.75 -5.49
N ALA A 25 -21.66 -34.43 -6.01
CA ALA A 25 -21.20 -34.80 -7.35
C ALA A 25 -22.18 -34.37 -8.48
N ASP A 26 -22.87 -33.25 -8.31
CA ASP A 26 -23.77 -32.68 -9.33
C ASP A 26 -22.99 -31.72 -10.24
N GLU A 27 -22.29 -32.28 -11.22
CA GLU A 27 -21.43 -31.52 -12.13
C GLU A 27 -22.20 -30.48 -12.97
N HIS A 28 -23.45 -30.75 -13.33
CA HIS A 28 -24.27 -29.82 -14.11
C HIS A 28 -24.62 -28.58 -13.29
N THR A 29 -25.04 -28.77 -12.04
CA THR A 29 -25.33 -27.65 -11.13
C THR A 29 -24.07 -26.87 -10.81
N VAL A 30 -22.93 -27.54 -10.62
CA VAL A 30 -21.62 -26.88 -10.43
C VAL A 30 -21.28 -25.97 -11.61
N ALA A 31 -21.34 -26.46 -12.84
CA ALA A 31 -21.01 -25.67 -14.02
C ALA A 31 -21.95 -24.46 -14.20
N SER A 32 -23.23 -24.62 -13.89
CA SER A 32 -24.21 -23.53 -13.90
C SER A 32 -23.90 -22.46 -12.84
N LEU A 33 -23.59 -22.88 -11.62
CA LEU A 33 -23.28 -21.98 -10.51
C LEU A 33 -21.93 -21.28 -10.70
N GLU A 34 -20.92 -21.93 -11.30
CA GLU A 34 -19.63 -21.30 -11.61
C GLU A 34 -19.79 -20.16 -12.64
N LYS A 35 -20.62 -20.34 -13.66
CA LYS A 35 -20.98 -19.25 -14.59
C LYS A 35 -21.77 -18.12 -13.91
N LYS A 36 -22.63 -18.47 -12.96
CA LYS A 36 -23.37 -17.47 -12.17
C LYS A 36 -22.42 -16.69 -11.26
N LEU A 37 -21.44 -17.36 -10.66
CA LEU A 37 -20.41 -16.75 -9.84
C LEU A 37 -19.57 -15.75 -10.64
N GLU A 38 -19.11 -16.14 -11.83
CA GLU A 38 -18.33 -15.25 -12.71
C GLU A 38 -19.07 -13.94 -13.01
N LYS A 39 -20.36 -14.03 -13.40
CA LYS A 39 -21.20 -12.85 -13.66
C LYS A 39 -21.42 -11.99 -12.42
N GLU A 40 -21.67 -12.61 -11.26
CA GLU A 40 -21.88 -11.86 -10.03
C GLU A 40 -20.57 -11.21 -9.54
N VAL A 41 -19.41 -11.83 -9.79
CA VAL A 41 -18.08 -11.24 -9.53
C VAL A 41 -17.89 -9.99 -10.38
N GLU A 42 -18.10 -10.08 -11.70
CA GLU A 42 -17.97 -8.93 -12.61
C GLU A 42 -18.90 -7.78 -12.22
N LYS A 43 -20.16 -8.11 -11.91
CA LYS A 43 -21.15 -7.12 -11.46
C LYS A 43 -20.75 -6.45 -10.15
N THR A 44 -20.34 -7.24 -9.14
CA THR A 44 -20.00 -6.74 -7.81
C THR A 44 -18.74 -5.88 -7.86
N TYR A 45 -17.66 -6.42 -8.44
CA TYR A 45 -16.35 -5.78 -8.43
C TYR A 45 -16.16 -4.72 -9.52
N GLY A 46 -16.95 -4.79 -10.60
CA GLY A 46 -16.93 -3.80 -11.69
C GLY A 46 -17.67 -2.50 -11.39
N SER A 47 -18.43 -2.43 -10.28
CA SER A 47 -19.24 -1.26 -9.92
C SER A 47 -19.03 -0.80 -8.48
N LEU A 48 -17.85 -1.07 -7.91
CA LEU A 48 -17.53 -0.69 -6.53
C LEU A 48 -17.47 0.82 -6.36
N ASN A 49 -18.13 1.31 -5.31
CA ASN A 49 -17.98 2.68 -4.85
C ASN A 49 -16.70 2.87 -4.01
N ASP A 50 -16.31 4.13 -3.77
CA ASP A 50 -15.05 4.45 -3.08
C ASP A 50 -14.99 3.90 -1.66
N PHE A 51 -16.13 3.84 -0.97
CA PHE A 51 -16.22 3.27 0.37
C PHE A 51 -16.04 1.74 0.38
N GLN A 52 -16.55 1.05 -0.64
CA GLN A 52 -16.32 -0.38 -0.83
C GLN A 52 -14.85 -0.66 -1.20
N LYS A 53 -14.21 0.19 -2.02
CA LYS A 53 -12.77 0.13 -2.27
C LYS A 53 -11.95 0.36 -1.00
N LEU A 54 -12.34 1.32 -0.15
CA LEU A 54 -11.74 1.54 1.17
C LEU A 54 -11.84 0.29 2.07
N LYS A 55 -12.98 -0.41 2.07
CA LYS A 55 -13.14 -1.69 2.78
C LYS A 55 -12.19 -2.77 2.24
N LEU A 56 -11.95 -2.82 0.93
CA LEU A 56 -10.96 -3.72 0.33
C LEU A 56 -9.53 -3.35 0.71
N ALA A 57 -9.19 -2.05 0.75
CA ALA A 57 -7.89 -1.56 1.21
C ALA A 57 -7.61 -1.98 2.66
N ARG A 58 -8.65 -2.00 3.51
CA ARG A 58 -8.58 -2.38 4.92
C ARG A 58 -8.90 -3.86 5.18
N HIS A 59 -9.04 -4.68 4.13
CA HIS A 59 -9.43 -6.08 4.27
C HIS A 59 -8.41 -6.85 5.13
N ILE A 60 -8.90 -7.66 6.08
CA ILE A 60 -8.05 -8.34 7.07
C ILE A 60 -7.03 -9.31 6.46
N ASP A 61 -7.33 -9.85 5.28
CA ASP A 61 -6.48 -10.77 4.52
C ASP A 61 -5.70 -10.10 3.38
N ARG A 62 -5.84 -8.76 3.19
CA ARG A 62 -5.10 -8.01 2.17
C ARG A 62 -3.59 -8.14 2.43
N PRO A 63 -2.76 -8.55 1.45
CA PRO A 63 -1.33 -8.75 1.65
C PRO A 63 -0.64 -7.51 2.23
N TYR A 64 0.23 -7.72 3.23
CA TYR A 64 1.06 -6.68 3.84
C TYR A 64 2.48 -6.71 3.28
N ALA A 65 3.32 -5.73 3.62
CA ALA A 65 4.70 -5.64 3.10
C ALA A 65 5.50 -6.95 3.20
N LEU A 66 5.45 -7.64 4.35
CA LEU A 66 6.12 -8.93 4.55
C LEU A 66 5.60 -10.05 3.64
N ASP A 67 4.34 -10.00 3.21
CA ASP A 67 3.80 -10.98 2.27
C ASP A 67 4.43 -10.79 0.88
N TYR A 68 4.59 -9.53 0.43
CA TYR A 68 5.31 -9.21 -0.81
C TYR A 68 6.80 -9.52 -0.71
N VAL A 69 7.48 -9.16 0.39
CA VAL A 69 8.90 -9.49 0.61
C VAL A 69 9.15 -10.98 0.46
N ARG A 70 8.35 -11.82 1.11
CA ARG A 70 8.49 -13.29 1.05
C ARG A 70 8.19 -13.87 -0.32
N ALA A 71 7.29 -13.25 -1.07
CA ALA A 71 6.88 -13.72 -2.39
C ALA A 71 7.83 -13.26 -3.51
N LEU A 72 8.43 -12.08 -3.36
CA LEU A 72 9.20 -11.41 -4.41
C LEU A 72 10.71 -11.55 -4.23
N LEU A 73 11.21 -11.55 -2.99
CA LEU A 73 12.64 -11.58 -2.73
C LEU A 73 13.16 -12.99 -2.49
N THR A 74 14.38 -13.21 -2.96
CA THR A 74 15.24 -14.33 -2.56
C THR A 74 16.48 -13.80 -1.83
N ASN A 75 17.14 -14.65 -1.04
CA ASN A 75 18.35 -14.29 -0.27
C ASN A 75 18.22 -12.97 0.51
N TYR A 76 17.07 -12.78 1.18
CA TYR A 76 16.76 -11.52 1.84
C TYR A 76 17.15 -11.52 3.33
N TYR A 77 17.50 -10.32 3.82
CA TYR A 77 17.91 -10.08 5.20
C TYR A 77 17.19 -8.84 5.75
N GLU A 78 16.57 -8.99 6.92
CA GLU A 78 15.93 -7.87 7.62
C GLU A 78 16.99 -7.00 8.31
N ILE A 79 16.83 -5.67 8.20
CA ILE A 79 17.68 -4.68 8.83
C ILE A 79 16.88 -3.95 9.90
N HIS A 80 17.36 -4.03 11.15
CA HIS A 80 16.69 -3.49 12.33
C HIS A 80 17.33 -2.20 12.86
N GLY A 81 16.54 -1.44 13.61
CA GLY A 81 16.96 -0.32 14.46
C GLY A 81 17.23 0.99 13.73
N ASP A 82 17.01 2.12 14.39
CA ASP A 82 17.31 3.46 13.87
C ASP A 82 18.72 3.97 14.24
N ARG A 83 19.42 3.28 15.16
CA ARG A 83 20.70 3.71 15.78
C ARG A 83 20.58 4.97 16.64
N HIS A 84 19.37 5.33 17.04
CA HIS A 84 19.09 6.47 17.89
C HIS A 84 18.35 6.06 19.15
N LEU A 85 17.27 5.28 19.01
CA LEU A 85 16.45 4.84 20.13
C LEU A 85 16.10 3.36 20.08
N SER A 86 15.36 2.91 19.06
CA SER A 86 14.76 1.58 19.04
C SER A 86 14.52 1.04 17.63
N ASP A 87 14.14 -0.23 17.55
CA ASP A 87 13.64 -0.84 16.33
C ASP A 87 12.11 -0.79 16.30
N ASP A 88 11.55 0.12 15.51
CA ASP A 88 10.10 0.17 15.33
C ASP A 88 9.62 -1.00 14.47
N ASN A 89 8.74 -1.81 15.03
CA ASN A 89 8.18 -2.95 14.33
C ASN A 89 7.16 -2.54 13.26
N ALA A 90 6.58 -1.34 13.29
CA ALA A 90 5.65 -0.87 12.26
C ALA A 90 6.32 -0.57 10.91
N ILE A 91 7.64 -0.40 10.87
CA ILE A 91 8.43 -0.31 9.63
C ILE A 91 9.32 -1.54 9.52
N VAL A 92 9.40 -2.15 8.34
CA VAL A 92 10.32 -3.26 8.05
C VAL A 92 11.23 -2.90 6.88
N CYS A 93 12.48 -3.36 6.93
CA CYS A 93 13.48 -3.06 5.90
C CYS A 93 14.22 -4.34 5.51
N PHE A 94 14.25 -4.68 4.22
CA PHE A 94 14.86 -5.90 3.70
C PHE A 94 15.74 -5.63 2.49
N PHE A 95 17.01 -6.01 2.57
CA PHE A 95 17.81 -6.21 1.35
C PHE A 95 17.56 -7.60 0.82
N GLY A 96 17.49 -7.76 -0.50
CA GLY A 96 17.40 -9.07 -1.14
C GLY A 96 17.54 -8.98 -2.66
N LEU A 97 17.23 -10.10 -3.32
CA LEU A 97 17.26 -10.23 -4.77
C LEU A 97 15.85 -10.39 -5.33
N LEU A 98 15.47 -9.50 -6.25
CA LEU A 98 14.29 -9.65 -7.10
C LEU A 98 14.76 -10.15 -8.47
N GLY A 99 14.65 -11.45 -8.71
CA GLY A 99 15.41 -12.09 -9.79
C GLY A 99 16.91 -11.92 -9.52
N ASP A 100 17.64 -11.29 -10.45
CA ASP A 100 19.06 -10.98 -10.30
C ASP A 100 19.32 -9.55 -9.78
N GLN A 101 18.27 -8.74 -9.60
CA GLN A 101 18.38 -7.35 -9.16
C GLN A 101 18.48 -7.27 -7.63
N LYS A 102 19.57 -6.71 -7.12
CA LYS A 102 19.67 -6.29 -5.72
C LYS A 102 18.70 -5.14 -5.46
N ILE A 103 17.91 -5.25 -4.40
CA ILE A 103 16.91 -4.23 -4.05
C ILE A 103 16.78 -4.11 -2.53
N LEU A 104 16.46 -2.90 -2.07
CA LEU A 104 15.98 -2.64 -0.73
C LEU A 104 14.46 -2.49 -0.77
N ILE A 105 13.75 -3.24 0.08
CA ILE A 105 12.33 -3.00 0.37
C ILE A 105 12.22 -2.36 1.75
N ILE A 106 11.59 -1.19 1.83
CA ILE A 106 11.11 -0.57 3.07
C ILE A 106 9.59 -0.68 3.04
N GLY A 107 8.94 -1.02 4.14
CA GLY A 107 7.49 -1.08 4.15
C GLY A 107 6.87 -0.86 5.51
N GLU A 108 5.70 -0.25 5.50
CA GLU A 108 4.80 -0.25 6.65
C GLU A 108 4.22 -1.65 6.82
N GLN A 109 4.30 -2.17 8.04
CA GLN A 109 3.94 -3.54 8.34
C GLN A 109 2.84 -3.56 9.39
N LYS A 110 1.61 -3.85 8.95
CA LYS A 110 0.50 -4.22 9.83
C LYS A 110 0.72 -5.61 10.48
N GLY A 111 -0.17 -6.03 11.36
CA GLY A 111 -0.11 -7.34 12.02
C GLY A 111 -1.27 -8.27 11.64
N ARG A 112 -0.98 -9.56 11.45
CA ARG A 112 -2.03 -10.61 11.36
C ARG A 112 -2.41 -11.10 12.74
N GLY A 113 -3.68 -10.99 13.10
CA GLY A 113 -4.18 -11.32 14.44
C GLY A 113 -3.78 -10.28 15.50
N VAL A 114 -4.48 -10.31 16.63
CA VAL A 114 -4.40 -9.27 17.68
C VAL A 114 -2.98 -9.08 18.20
N LYS A 115 -2.28 -10.18 18.54
CA LYS A 115 -0.92 -10.14 19.09
C LYS A 115 0.07 -9.42 18.16
N ASN A 116 0.04 -9.72 16.86
CA ASN A 116 0.94 -9.08 15.91
C ASN A 116 0.50 -7.66 15.58
N LYS A 117 -0.81 -7.35 15.59
CA LYS A 117 -1.29 -5.97 15.42
C LYS A 117 -0.73 -5.07 16.52
N ILE A 118 -0.83 -5.50 17.78
CA ILE A 118 -0.27 -4.76 18.92
C ILE A 118 1.25 -4.62 18.78
N LYS A 119 1.97 -5.72 18.51
CA LYS A 119 3.44 -5.69 18.32
C LYS A 119 3.88 -4.69 17.24
N ARG A 120 3.12 -4.61 16.14
CA ARG A 120 3.42 -3.78 14.97
C ARG A 120 2.71 -2.42 15.02
N ASN A 121 2.17 -2.03 16.17
CA ASN A 121 1.39 -0.81 16.36
C ASN A 121 0.32 -0.58 15.28
N PHE A 122 -0.33 -1.65 14.84
CA PHE A 122 -1.34 -1.65 13.77
C PHE A 122 -0.83 -1.08 12.43
N GLY A 123 0.48 -1.08 12.21
CA GLY A 123 1.14 -0.48 11.04
C GLY A 123 1.33 1.03 11.15
N MET A 124 1.12 1.64 12.32
CA MET A 124 1.34 3.07 12.57
C MET A 124 2.75 3.32 13.12
N PRO A 125 3.68 3.88 12.33
CA PRO A 125 5.05 4.09 12.79
C PRO A 125 5.17 5.18 13.84
N ASN A 126 6.11 4.96 14.76
CA ASN A 126 6.69 5.97 15.64
C ASN A 126 7.86 6.68 14.92
N PRO A 127 8.41 7.76 15.50
CA PRO A 127 9.48 8.54 14.86
C PRO A 127 10.72 7.69 14.52
N GLU A 128 11.11 6.78 15.43
CA GLU A 128 12.17 5.78 15.23
C GLU A 128 11.96 4.89 13.98
N GLY A 129 10.72 4.63 13.57
CA GLY A 129 10.41 3.89 12.34
C GLY A 129 10.80 4.67 11.09
N TYR A 130 10.47 5.96 11.04
CA TYR A 130 10.85 6.84 9.94
C TYR A 130 12.36 7.07 9.89
N ARG A 131 13.00 7.27 11.06
CA ARG A 131 14.46 7.37 11.15
C ARG A 131 15.17 6.09 10.70
N LYS A 132 14.62 4.92 11.04
CA LYS A 132 15.10 3.63 10.50
C LYS A 132 14.95 3.57 8.98
N ALA A 133 13.80 3.94 8.43
CA ALA A 133 13.58 3.96 6.98
C ALA A 133 14.64 4.81 6.28
N LEU A 134 14.86 6.04 6.76
CA LEU A 134 15.88 6.95 6.22
C LEU A 134 17.29 6.39 6.33
N ARG A 135 17.66 5.86 7.50
CA ARG A 135 18.99 5.26 7.71
C ARG A 135 19.26 4.14 6.71
N VAL A 136 18.30 3.25 6.49
CA VAL A 136 18.48 2.13 5.57
C VAL A 136 18.44 2.59 4.11
N ALA A 137 17.62 3.60 3.77
CA ALA A 137 17.62 4.22 2.45
C ALA A 137 18.99 4.83 2.09
N LYS A 138 19.63 5.55 3.02
CA LYS A 138 21.00 6.08 2.80
C LYS A 138 22.06 4.99 2.63
N ILE A 139 21.87 3.81 3.22
CA ILE A 139 22.74 2.65 2.94
C ILE A 139 22.53 2.18 1.50
N ALA A 140 21.29 2.04 1.05
CA ALA A 140 20.99 1.62 -0.33
C ALA A 140 21.52 2.63 -1.36
N GLU A 141 21.33 3.93 -1.14
CA GLU A 141 21.91 5.01 -1.96
C GLU A 141 23.44 4.88 -2.08
N LYS A 142 24.14 4.68 -0.97
CA LYS A 142 25.61 4.51 -0.96
C LYS A 142 26.10 3.37 -1.86
N PHE A 143 25.29 2.33 -2.04
CA PHE A 143 25.63 1.15 -2.84
C PHE A 143 24.89 1.10 -4.19
N ASP A 144 24.23 2.20 -4.58
CA ASP A 144 23.43 2.29 -5.81
C ASP A 144 22.39 1.16 -5.94
N ILE A 145 21.74 0.83 -4.83
CA ILE A 145 20.72 -0.21 -4.74
C ILE A 145 19.34 0.47 -4.85
N PRO A 146 18.50 0.09 -5.84
CA PRO A 146 17.13 0.58 -5.94
C PRO A 146 16.32 0.32 -4.66
N ILE A 147 15.42 1.25 -4.34
CA ILE A 147 14.58 1.23 -3.15
C ILE A 147 13.12 1.11 -3.57
N VAL A 148 12.42 0.13 -3.02
CA VAL A 148 10.96 -0.01 -3.11
C VAL A 148 10.36 0.27 -1.74
N MET A 149 9.38 1.15 -1.70
CA MET A 149 8.65 1.55 -0.51
C MET A 149 7.21 1.05 -0.60
N PHE A 150 6.80 0.21 0.35
CA PHE A 150 5.42 -0.26 0.47
C PHE A 150 4.65 0.54 1.52
N VAL A 151 3.69 1.33 1.07
CA VAL A 151 2.81 2.14 1.92
C VAL A 151 1.56 1.32 2.28
N ASP A 152 1.35 1.14 3.59
CA ASP A 152 0.19 0.47 4.17
C ASP A 152 0.01 0.85 5.65
N THR A 153 -0.35 2.11 5.90
CA THR A 153 -0.58 2.66 7.22
C THR A 153 -1.92 3.40 7.33
N PRO A 154 -2.62 3.30 8.47
CA PRO A 154 -3.69 4.24 8.83
C PRO A 154 -3.17 5.67 9.06
N GLY A 155 -1.87 5.82 9.33
CA GLY A 155 -1.19 7.07 9.63
C GLY A 155 -0.01 6.88 10.58
N ALA A 156 0.75 7.95 10.81
CA ALA A 156 1.76 7.98 11.86
C ALA A 156 1.08 7.82 13.24
N TYR A 157 1.75 7.17 14.20
CA TYR A 157 1.17 6.95 15.52
C TYR A 157 0.93 8.29 16.26
N PRO A 158 -0.31 8.60 16.66
CA PRO A 158 -0.64 9.88 17.31
C PRO A 158 -0.59 9.73 18.85
N GLY A 159 0.57 9.34 19.39
CA GLY A 159 0.77 9.12 20.82
C GLY A 159 1.69 10.14 21.47
N ILE A 160 1.55 10.36 22.79
CA ILE A 160 2.41 11.29 23.58
C ILE A 160 3.89 10.97 23.38
N GLU A 161 4.21 9.69 23.48
CA GLU A 161 5.55 9.14 23.25
C GLU A 161 6.12 9.49 21.87
N ALA A 162 5.30 9.47 20.82
CA ALA A 162 5.71 9.85 19.47
C ALA A 162 5.97 11.36 19.38
N GLU A 163 5.16 12.18 20.04
CA GLU A 163 5.33 13.63 20.09
C GLU A 163 6.60 14.03 20.86
N GLU A 164 6.83 13.45 22.04
CA GLU A 164 8.06 13.66 22.83
C GLU A 164 9.32 13.33 22.03
N ARG A 165 9.21 12.38 21.09
CA ARG A 165 10.30 11.94 20.19
C ARG A 165 10.29 12.60 18.82
N SER A 166 9.48 13.65 18.65
CA SER A 166 9.41 14.50 17.45
C SER A 166 8.93 13.76 16.18
N GLN A 167 7.69 13.26 16.21
CA GLN A 167 7.03 12.66 15.04
C GLN A 167 7.03 13.56 13.82
N SER A 168 6.72 14.85 13.99
CA SER A 168 6.73 15.82 12.89
C SER A 168 8.12 15.99 12.28
N GLU A 169 9.18 16.02 13.10
CA GLU A 169 10.56 16.13 12.61
C GLU A 169 10.96 14.90 11.82
N ALA A 170 10.69 13.70 12.32
CA ALA A 170 11.07 12.46 11.67
C ALA A 170 10.41 12.32 10.29
N ILE A 171 9.12 12.68 10.18
CA ILE A 171 8.40 12.72 8.91
C ILE A 171 9.01 13.79 7.99
N ALA A 172 9.14 15.03 8.45
CA ALA A 172 9.67 16.14 7.64
C ALA A 172 11.09 15.86 7.13
N LYS A 173 11.94 15.26 7.97
CA LYS A 173 13.30 14.88 7.61
C LYS A 173 13.31 13.82 6.52
N ASN A 174 12.43 12.83 6.58
CA ASN A 174 12.28 11.85 5.49
C ASN A 174 11.85 12.52 4.19
N LEU A 175 10.83 13.40 4.20
CA LEU A 175 10.38 14.09 2.99
C LEU A 175 11.53 14.88 2.32
N PHE A 176 12.28 15.61 3.14
CA PHE A 176 13.44 16.37 2.68
C PHE A 176 14.52 15.47 2.09
N GLU A 177 14.97 14.45 2.83
CA GLU A 177 16.06 13.58 2.40
C GLU A 177 15.67 12.67 1.23
N PHE A 178 14.42 12.23 1.14
CA PHE A 178 13.94 11.36 0.07
C PHE A 178 13.76 12.12 -1.24
N SER A 179 13.47 13.42 -1.18
CA SER A 179 13.47 14.26 -2.38
C SER A 179 14.84 14.28 -3.07
N ASP A 180 15.93 14.17 -2.30
CA ASP A 180 17.31 14.30 -2.78
C ASP A 180 18.05 12.94 -2.92
N LEU A 181 17.39 11.80 -2.73
CA LEU A 181 18.05 10.49 -2.85
C LEU A 181 18.61 10.24 -4.25
N ASP A 182 19.92 10.00 -4.37
CA ASP A 182 20.60 9.64 -5.61
C ASP A 182 20.61 8.12 -5.84
N THR A 183 19.41 7.52 -5.84
CA THR A 183 19.18 6.17 -6.32
C THR A 183 17.76 6.04 -6.87
N ILE A 184 17.45 4.92 -7.50
CA ILE A 184 16.11 4.63 -8.02
C ILE A 184 15.17 4.36 -6.85
N THR A 185 14.05 5.08 -6.81
CA THR A 185 13.05 4.99 -5.76
C THR A 185 11.67 4.75 -6.36
N ILE A 186 10.97 3.74 -5.86
CA ILE A 186 9.59 3.42 -6.26
C ILE A 186 8.76 3.28 -4.98
N SER A 187 7.69 4.04 -4.86
CA SER A 187 6.71 3.90 -3.77
C SER A 187 5.41 3.32 -4.31
N ILE A 188 4.86 2.33 -3.60
CA ILE A 188 3.64 1.62 -3.98
C ILE A 188 2.70 1.60 -2.78
N VAL A 189 1.53 2.21 -2.93
CA VAL A 189 0.45 2.06 -1.95
C VAL A 189 -0.19 0.70 -2.15
N ILE A 190 0.15 -0.23 -1.25
CA ILE A 190 -0.34 -1.61 -1.32
C ILE A 190 -1.61 -1.79 -0.48
N GLY A 191 -1.96 -0.84 0.38
CA GLY A 191 -3.16 -0.89 1.22
C GLY A 191 -3.70 0.49 1.52
N GLU A 192 -3.49 0.99 2.73
CA GLU A 192 -3.93 2.33 3.14
C GLU A 192 -2.76 3.31 3.13
N GLY A 193 -2.94 4.46 2.46
CA GLY A 193 -2.02 5.59 2.47
C GLY A 193 -2.53 6.68 3.41
N GLY A 194 -2.28 6.53 4.70
CA GLY A 194 -2.72 7.46 5.73
C GLY A 194 -1.83 8.70 5.89
N SER A 195 -2.26 9.83 5.32
CA SER A 195 -1.75 11.18 5.60
C SER A 195 -0.22 11.30 5.50
N GLY A 196 0.38 12.20 6.30
CA GLY A 196 1.82 12.42 6.36
C GLY A 196 2.63 11.19 6.78
N GLY A 197 2.01 10.24 7.49
CA GLY A 197 2.67 9.00 7.88
C GLY A 197 3.02 8.12 6.68
N ALA A 198 2.07 7.96 5.75
CA ALA A 198 2.30 7.32 4.47
C ALA A 198 3.26 8.11 3.58
N LEU A 199 3.09 9.44 3.54
CA LEU A 199 3.92 10.32 2.71
C LEU A 199 5.40 10.30 3.11
N ALA A 200 5.72 10.02 4.38
CA ALA A 200 7.08 9.88 4.89
C ALA A 200 7.90 8.77 4.20
N ILE A 201 7.27 7.83 3.51
CA ILE A 201 7.92 6.86 2.59
C ILE A 201 7.26 6.86 1.20
N GLY A 202 6.58 7.96 0.86
CA GLY A 202 5.83 8.16 -0.38
C GLY A 202 6.57 8.98 -1.44
N VAL A 203 7.62 9.71 -1.05
CA VAL A 203 8.44 10.53 -1.97
C VAL A 203 9.39 9.62 -2.75
N ALA A 204 9.15 9.50 -4.05
CA ALA A 204 9.88 8.59 -4.94
C ALA A 204 9.82 9.05 -6.40
N ASP A 205 10.68 8.49 -7.25
CA ASP A 205 10.66 8.69 -8.71
C ASP A 205 9.33 8.25 -9.30
N ARG A 206 8.85 7.09 -8.87
CA ARG A 206 7.53 6.56 -9.21
C ARG A 206 6.70 6.36 -7.95
N LEU A 207 5.47 6.86 -7.96
CA LEU A 207 4.44 6.62 -6.97
C LEU A 207 3.28 5.91 -7.65
N ALA A 208 3.05 4.65 -7.30
CA ALA A 208 1.94 3.85 -7.81
C ALA A 208 0.97 3.48 -6.71
N MET A 209 -0.26 3.16 -7.11
CA MET A 209 -1.29 2.65 -6.22
C MET A 209 -1.83 1.33 -6.76
N MET A 210 -2.05 0.35 -5.88
CA MET A 210 -2.83 -0.82 -6.28
C MET A 210 -4.31 -0.42 -6.45
N ARG A 211 -5.03 -1.06 -7.38
CA ARG A 211 -6.43 -0.74 -7.75
C ARG A 211 -7.38 -0.54 -6.56
N TYR A 212 -7.23 -1.29 -5.48
CA TYR A 212 -8.07 -1.16 -4.29
C TYR A 212 -7.35 -0.59 -3.07
N SER A 213 -6.18 0.03 -3.27
CA SER A 213 -5.55 0.86 -2.25
C SER A 213 -6.22 2.23 -2.17
N VAL A 214 -5.99 2.96 -1.08
CA VAL A 214 -6.49 4.33 -0.90
C VAL A 214 -5.36 5.23 -0.44
N TYR A 215 -5.42 6.52 -0.77
CA TYR A 215 -4.44 7.51 -0.29
C TYR A 215 -5.17 8.81 0.03
N SER A 216 -5.02 9.32 1.25
CA SER A 216 -5.72 10.53 1.67
C SER A 216 -4.95 11.34 2.71
N VAL A 217 -5.20 12.65 2.74
CA VAL A 217 -4.65 13.59 3.73
C VAL A 217 -5.19 13.37 5.14
N ILE A 218 -6.39 12.78 5.27
CA ILE A 218 -7.06 12.49 6.53
C ILE A 218 -7.88 11.20 6.38
N SER A 219 -8.12 10.48 7.47
CA SER A 219 -9.05 9.35 7.43
C SER A 219 -10.46 9.82 7.04
N PRO A 220 -11.22 9.05 6.24
CA PRO A 220 -12.61 9.38 5.93
C PRO A 220 -13.48 9.55 7.19
N GLU A 221 -13.21 8.77 8.24
CA GLU A 221 -13.86 8.93 9.54
C GLU A 221 -13.57 10.29 10.19
N GLY A 222 -12.31 10.72 10.17
CA GLY A 222 -11.92 12.03 10.71
C GLY A 222 -12.52 13.18 9.92
N CYS A 223 -12.53 13.07 8.59
CA CYS A 223 -13.16 14.04 7.70
C CYS A 223 -14.68 14.15 7.96
N ALA A 224 -15.36 13.01 8.09
CA ALA A 224 -16.79 12.96 8.40
C ALA A 224 -17.12 13.65 9.74
N ALA A 225 -16.33 13.39 10.77
CA ALA A 225 -16.49 14.01 12.09
C ALA A 225 -16.23 15.54 12.05
N ILE A 226 -15.27 16.02 11.27
CA ILE A 226 -14.92 17.45 11.24
C ILE A 226 -15.87 18.27 10.36
N LEU A 227 -16.15 17.80 9.14
CA LEU A 227 -16.90 18.59 8.15
C LEU A 227 -18.41 18.40 8.24
N TRP A 228 -18.86 17.26 8.79
CA TRP A 228 -20.30 16.96 8.90
C TRP A 228 -20.79 16.71 10.33
N ASP A 229 -19.91 16.80 11.34
CA ASP A 229 -20.21 16.49 12.75
C ASP A 229 -20.90 15.12 12.93
N ASP A 230 -20.59 14.17 12.04
CA ASP A 230 -21.28 12.89 11.97
C ASP A 230 -20.34 11.79 11.42
N PRO A 231 -19.74 10.98 12.30
CA PRO A 231 -18.88 9.88 11.91
C PRO A 231 -19.56 8.81 11.04
N SER A 232 -20.90 8.77 10.95
CA SER A 232 -21.59 7.80 10.08
C SER A 232 -21.49 8.16 8.60
N LYS A 233 -21.13 9.41 8.26
CA LYS A 233 -21.01 9.92 6.89
C LYS A 233 -19.69 9.56 6.19
N VAL A 234 -19.04 8.46 6.59
CA VAL A 234 -17.76 7.99 6.04
C VAL A 234 -17.83 7.78 4.52
N GLU A 235 -18.95 7.27 4.01
CA GLU A 235 -19.14 7.05 2.57
C GLU A 235 -19.17 8.37 1.78
N ILE A 236 -19.85 9.38 2.32
CA ILE A 236 -19.88 10.73 1.73
C ILE A 236 -18.48 11.34 1.78
N ALA A 237 -17.80 11.23 2.92
CA ALA A 237 -16.45 11.77 3.10
C ALA A 237 -15.43 11.09 2.17
N SER A 238 -15.50 9.77 2.01
CA SER A 238 -14.62 8.98 1.13
C SER A 238 -14.73 9.44 -0.32
N LYS A 239 -15.97 9.68 -0.80
CA LYS A 239 -16.24 10.20 -2.14
C LYS A 239 -15.78 11.66 -2.30
N ALA A 240 -16.04 12.51 -1.30
CA ALA A 240 -15.65 13.91 -1.34
C ALA A 240 -14.13 14.09 -1.37
N LEU A 241 -13.40 13.24 -0.63
CA LEU A 241 -11.94 13.26 -0.54
C LEU A 241 -11.24 12.69 -1.78
N LYS A 242 -11.95 11.99 -2.68
CA LYS A 242 -11.39 11.42 -3.91
C LYS A 242 -10.16 10.54 -3.65
N ILE A 243 -10.30 9.55 -2.74
CA ILE A 243 -9.18 8.79 -2.16
C ILE A 243 -8.68 7.59 -2.99
N VAL A 244 -9.34 7.32 -4.12
CA VAL A 244 -9.14 6.09 -4.91
C VAL A 244 -8.15 6.30 -6.05
N PRO A 245 -7.43 5.25 -6.52
CA PRO A 245 -6.34 5.39 -7.47
C PRO A 245 -6.74 6.12 -8.77
N GLU A 246 -7.96 5.90 -9.27
CA GLU A 246 -8.42 6.49 -10.52
C GLU A 246 -8.57 8.02 -10.39
N ASP A 247 -9.10 8.49 -9.28
CA ASP A 247 -9.20 9.92 -8.97
C ASP A 247 -7.81 10.56 -8.88
N LEU A 248 -6.91 9.95 -8.11
CA LEU A 248 -5.55 10.48 -7.92
C LEU A 248 -4.75 10.47 -9.22
N LYS A 249 -4.95 9.45 -10.07
CA LYS A 249 -4.32 9.36 -11.39
C LYS A 249 -4.82 10.45 -12.32
N ASN A 250 -6.14 10.71 -12.34
CA ASN A 250 -6.73 11.78 -13.14
C ASN A 250 -6.28 13.18 -12.70
N MET A 251 -5.92 13.35 -11.43
CA MET A 251 -5.35 14.58 -10.87
C MET A 251 -3.82 14.64 -10.98
N ASN A 252 -3.18 13.69 -11.67
CA ASN A 252 -1.71 13.58 -11.81
C ASN A 252 -0.95 13.51 -10.47
N LEU A 253 -1.58 12.99 -9.41
CA LEU A 253 -0.96 12.82 -8.09
C LEU A 253 -0.16 11.52 -7.98
N ILE A 254 -0.42 10.55 -8.86
CA ILE A 254 0.29 9.26 -8.94
C ILE A 254 0.68 8.95 -10.39
N ASP A 255 1.74 8.15 -10.56
CA ASP A 255 2.25 7.73 -11.86
C ASP A 255 1.46 6.57 -12.44
N ASP A 256 1.03 5.61 -11.63
CA ASP A 256 0.47 4.36 -12.17
C ASP A 256 -0.56 3.72 -11.23
N ILE A 257 -1.45 2.94 -11.84
CA ILE A 257 -2.36 2.05 -11.14
C ILE A 257 -1.93 0.62 -11.43
N ILE A 258 -1.60 -0.13 -10.38
CA ILE A 258 -1.28 -1.56 -10.49
C ILE A 258 -2.59 -2.33 -10.39
N ASP A 259 -2.95 -2.98 -11.48
CA ASP A 259 -4.12 -3.86 -11.54
C ASP A 259 -3.88 -5.13 -10.73
N GLU A 260 -4.35 -5.10 -9.48
CA GLU A 260 -4.53 -6.32 -8.69
C GLU A 260 -5.73 -7.12 -9.22
N PRO A 261 -5.85 -8.41 -8.86
CA PRO A 261 -6.97 -9.24 -9.28
C PRO A 261 -8.31 -8.56 -9.03
N LEU A 262 -9.27 -8.72 -9.96
CA LEU A 262 -10.58 -8.07 -9.85
C LEU A 262 -11.27 -8.38 -8.52
N THR A 263 -11.11 -9.59 -7.98
CA THR A 263 -11.65 -9.99 -6.67
C THR A 263 -10.81 -9.53 -5.48
N GLY A 264 -9.83 -8.66 -5.70
CA GLY A 264 -8.90 -8.14 -4.71
C GLY A 264 -7.68 -9.02 -4.45
N ALA A 265 -6.58 -8.38 -4.04
CA ALA A 265 -5.30 -9.02 -3.75
C ALA A 265 -5.40 -10.09 -2.65
N HIS A 266 -6.36 -9.97 -1.75
CA HIS A 266 -6.59 -10.92 -0.66
C HIS A 266 -7.10 -12.28 -1.16
N ARG A 267 -7.87 -12.33 -2.26
CA ARG A 267 -8.39 -13.58 -2.85
C ARG A 267 -7.36 -14.30 -3.68
N LYS A 268 -6.59 -13.57 -4.48
CA LYS A 268 -5.62 -14.11 -5.43
C LYS A 268 -4.21 -13.53 -5.23
N LYS A 269 -3.64 -13.84 -4.07
CA LYS A 269 -2.36 -13.27 -3.60
C LYS A 269 -1.21 -13.43 -4.60
N HIS A 270 -1.06 -14.61 -5.21
CA HIS A 270 0.01 -14.85 -6.19
C HIS A 270 -0.09 -13.96 -7.43
N GLU A 271 -1.31 -13.72 -7.94
CA GLU A 271 -1.52 -12.82 -9.07
C GLU A 271 -1.17 -11.37 -8.67
N ALA A 272 -1.56 -10.93 -7.48
CA ALA A 272 -1.20 -9.62 -6.95
C ALA A 272 0.33 -9.45 -6.75
N TYR A 273 1.01 -10.47 -6.24
CA TYR A 273 2.48 -10.45 -6.11
C TYR A 273 3.14 -10.30 -7.48
N LYS A 274 2.69 -11.09 -8.46
CA LYS A 274 3.22 -11.01 -9.84
C LYS A 274 3.00 -9.63 -10.45
N ALA A 275 1.83 -9.03 -10.26
CA ALA A 275 1.53 -7.68 -10.77
C ALA A 275 2.49 -6.64 -10.17
N VAL A 276 2.68 -6.64 -8.85
CA VAL A 276 3.60 -5.73 -8.15
C VAL A 276 5.06 -5.98 -8.54
N GLY A 277 5.48 -7.24 -8.60
CA GLY A 277 6.85 -7.61 -8.99
C GLY A 277 7.18 -7.17 -10.43
N ASN A 278 6.26 -7.38 -11.37
CA ASN A 278 6.41 -6.92 -12.74
C ASN A 278 6.50 -5.40 -12.84
N TYR A 279 5.65 -4.67 -12.10
CA TYR A 279 5.69 -3.22 -12.05
C TYR A 279 7.07 -2.73 -11.56
N ILE A 280 7.56 -3.27 -10.44
CA ILE A 280 8.87 -2.91 -9.89
C ILE A 280 9.98 -3.12 -10.92
N ILE A 281 10.03 -4.28 -11.58
CA ILE A 281 11.07 -4.60 -12.57
C ILE A 281 11.01 -3.64 -13.76
N ASN A 282 9.82 -3.40 -14.29
CA ASN A 282 9.63 -2.50 -15.44
C ASN A 282 10.03 -1.07 -15.09
N SER A 283 9.56 -0.55 -13.95
CA SER A 283 9.92 0.79 -13.49
C SER A 283 11.42 0.94 -13.22
N ILE A 284 12.08 -0.06 -12.64
CA ILE A 284 13.55 -0.03 -12.48
C ILE A 284 14.24 0.01 -13.85
N ASN A 285 13.81 -0.79 -14.81
CA ASN A 285 14.42 -0.83 -16.14
C ASN A 285 14.25 0.50 -16.88
N GLU A 286 13.08 1.12 -16.80
CA GLU A 286 12.82 2.46 -17.35
C GLU A 286 13.69 3.53 -16.67
N LEU A 287 13.71 3.57 -15.34
CA LEU A 287 14.47 4.57 -14.60
C LEU A 287 15.99 4.42 -14.76
N LYS A 288 16.47 3.22 -15.10
CA LYS A 288 17.88 2.96 -15.44
C LYS A 288 18.30 3.54 -16.79
N THR A 289 17.37 3.82 -17.71
CA THR A 289 17.73 4.45 -18.99
C THR A 289 17.99 5.94 -18.84
N MET A 290 17.65 6.52 -17.69
CA MET A 290 17.86 7.94 -17.37
C MET A 290 19.19 8.15 -16.65
N THR A 291 19.78 9.33 -16.83
CA THR A 291 20.92 9.71 -15.99
C THR A 291 20.44 10.04 -14.57
N LYS A 292 21.37 10.02 -13.61
CA LYS A 292 21.09 10.43 -12.22
C LYS A 292 20.54 11.86 -12.14
N GLN A 293 21.10 12.77 -12.94
CA GLN A 293 20.68 14.16 -13.00
C GLN A 293 19.26 14.29 -13.55
N ASP A 294 18.94 13.58 -14.63
CA ASP A 294 17.60 13.61 -15.22
C ASP A 294 16.55 13.06 -14.26
N ARG A 295 16.89 11.99 -13.52
CA ARG A 295 15.97 11.39 -12.54
C ARG A 295 15.70 12.34 -11.37
N LEU A 296 16.72 12.98 -10.82
CA LEU A 296 16.56 13.98 -9.77
C LEU A 296 15.78 15.20 -10.26
N ALA A 297 16.07 15.70 -11.46
CA ALA A 297 15.33 16.82 -12.06
C ALA A 297 13.85 16.49 -12.25
N GLN A 298 13.54 15.32 -12.82
CA GLN A 298 12.15 14.88 -13.00
C GLN A 298 11.41 14.73 -11.66
N ARG A 299 12.08 14.18 -10.63
CA ARG A 299 11.48 14.08 -9.30
C ARG A 299 11.19 15.46 -8.70
N TYR A 300 12.13 16.40 -8.84
CA TYR A 300 11.97 17.76 -8.36
C TYR A 300 10.83 18.50 -9.08
N ASP A 301 10.79 18.44 -10.41
CA ASP A 301 9.73 19.04 -11.23
C ASP A 301 8.37 18.46 -10.89
N LYS A 302 8.28 17.13 -10.73
CA LYS A 302 7.07 16.45 -10.28
C LYS A 302 6.58 17.01 -8.95
N LEU A 303 7.45 17.10 -7.95
CA LEU A 303 7.10 17.61 -6.62
C LEU A 303 6.62 19.07 -6.65
N LEU A 304 7.27 19.92 -7.46
CA LEU A 304 6.87 21.33 -7.59
C LEU A 304 5.62 21.56 -8.42
N SER A 305 5.27 20.63 -9.30
CA SER A 305 4.07 20.72 -10.15
C SER A 305 2.77 20.42 -9.39
N LEU A 306 2.85 19.87 -8.17
CA LEU A 306 1.68 19.49 -7.38
C LEU A 306 0.96 20.72 -6.82
N GLY A 307 -0.33 20.83 -7.14
CA GLY A 307 -1.19 21.91 -6.68
C GLY A 307 -1.90 22.60 -7.84
N SER A 308 -3.01 23.26 -7.53
CA SER A 308 -3.75 24.09 -8.48
C SER A 308 -4.25 25.32 -7.73
N PHE A 309 -3.92 26.49 -8.25
CA PHE A 309 -4.25 27.79 -7.70
C PHE A 309 -4.57 28.74 -8.85
N ASP A 310 -5.51 29.66 -8.61
CA ASP A 310 -5.90 30.74 -9.52
C ASP A 310 -5.04 31.99 -9.33
#